data_AF-A0A7V3YB29-F1
#
_entry.id   AF-A0A7V3YB29-F1
#
_cell.length_a   1.000
_cell.length_b   1.000
_cell.length_c   1.000
_cell.angle_alpha   90.00
_cell.angle_beta   90.00
_cell.angle_gamma   90.00
#
_symmetry.space_group_name_H-M   'P 1'
#
loop_
_entity.id
_entity.type
_entity.pdbx_description
1 polymer ?
#
loop_
_entity_poly.entity_id
_entity_poly.type
_entity_poly.pdbx_seq_one_letter_code
_entity_poly.pdbx_strand_id
1 'polypeptide(L)' 'MAKAKTFADKIAKSMKDFHTHCPQCGEALIPIELVTSEYSERTNSWRFNKRFVTMCKCNEKEIIQ' A
#
# COMPACT_ATOMS: atom_id res chain seq x y z
N MET A 1 30.00 9.33 5.85
CA MET A 1 30.67 8.33 4.99
C MET A 1 29.70 7.22 4.67
N ALA A 2 29.33 7.03 3.40
CA ALA A 2 28.45 5.92 3.01
C ALA A 2 29.22 4.60 3.16
N LYS A 3 28.67 3.65 3.93
CA LYS A 3 29.27 2.30 4.04
C LYS A 3 29.36 1.69 2.64
N ALA A 4 30.52 1.16 2.28
CA ALA A 4 30.71 0.46 1.01
C ALA A 4 29.73 -0.72 0.95
N LYS A 5 28.76 -0.68 0.02
CA LYS A 5 27.78 -1.75 -0.16
C LYS A 5 28.42 -2.85 -1.00
N THR A 6 28.83 -3.95 -0.37
CA THR A 6 29.34 -5.11 -1.10
C THR A 6 28.20 -5.84 -1.82
N PHE A 7 28.54 -6.75 -2.74
CA PHE A 7 27.55 -7.61 -3.39
C PHE A 7 26.79 -8.47 -2.36
N ALA A 8 27.48 -8.97 -1.34
CA ALA A 8 26.88 -9.71 -0.23
C ALA A 8 25.87 -8.86 0.54
N ASP A 9 26.17 -7.58 0.83
CA ASP A 9 25.22 -6.66 1.48
C ASP A 9 23.97 -6.41 0.63
N LYS A 10 24.11 -6.39 -0.69
CA LYS A 10 22.97 -6.23 -1.62
C LYS A 10 22.09 -7.49 -1.61
N ILE A 11 22.69 -8.68 -1.64
CA ILE A 11 21.94 -9.94 -1.54
C ILE A 11 21.19 -10.03 -0.20
N ALA A 12 21.88 -9.76 0.91
CA ALA A 12 21.27 -9.81 2.24
C ALA A 12 20.13 -8.82 2.40
N LYS A 13 20.19 -7.65 1.73
CA LYS A 13 19.08 -6.70 1.70
C LYS A 13 17.91 -7.20 0.86
N SER A 14 18.16 -7.80 -0.30
CA SER A 14 17.10 -8.33 -1.17
C SER A 14 16.38 -9.54 -0.56
N MET A 15 17.04 -10.30 0.31
CA MET A 15 16.45 -11.44 1.02
C MET A 15 15.61 -11.04 2.24
N LYS A 16 15.71 -9.80 2.72
CA LYS A 16 14.88 -9.31 3.82
C LYS A 16 13.51 -8.94 3.28
N ASP A 17 12.48 -9.63 3.74
CA ASP A 17 11.12 -9.20 3.53
C ASP A 17 10.85 -7.95 4.37
N PHE A 18 10.64 -6.81 3.70
CA PHE A 18 10.25 -5.55 4.33
C PHE A 18 8.75 -5.30 4.20
N HIS A 19 8.01 -6.24 3.60
CA HIS A 19 6.59 -6.07 3.39
C HIS A 19 5.82 -6.37 4.68
N THR A 20 4.80 -5.57 4.93
CA THR A 20 3.84 -5.86 6.00
C THR A 20 2.93 -6.97 5.48
N HIS A 21 2.94 -8.12 6.14
CA HIS A 21 2.08 -9.24 5.77
C HIS A 21 0.69 -9.06 6.37
N CYS A 22 -0.33 -9.48 5.63
CA CYS A 22 -1.68 -9.53 6.14
C CYS A 22 -1.81 -10.65 7.19
N PRO A 23 -2.37 -10.39 8.38
CA PRO A 23 -2.50 -11.39 9.45
C PRO A 23 -3.49 -12.52 9.12
N GLN A 24 -4.32 -12.37 8.09
CA GLN A 24 -5.33 -13.36 7.69
C GLN A 24 -4.83 -14.31 6.61
N CYS A 25 -4.18 -13.79 5.56
CA CYS A 25 -3.72 -14.60 4.43
C CYS A 25 -2.20 -14.77 4.34
N GLY A 26 -1.42 -14.02 5.12
CA GLY A 26 0.05 -14.04 5.06
C GLY A 26 0.65 -13.41 3.80
N GLU A 27 -0.17 -13.00 2.83
CA GLU A 27 0.29 -12.29 1.63
C GLU A 27 0.83 -10.90 2.00
N ALA A 28 1.80 -10.42 1.21
CA ALA A 28 2.33 -9.07 1.33
C ALA A 28 1.23 -8.04 1.00
N LEU A 29 1.02 -7.07 1.90
CA LEU A 29 0.11 -5.96 1.66
C LEU A 29 0.71 -5.02 0.60
N ILE A 30 -0.06 -4.79 -0.46
CA ILE A 30 0.34 -3.94 -1.57
C ILE A 30 -0.22 -2.53 -1.30
N PRO A 31 0.61 -1.49 -1.21
CA PRO A 31 0.12 -0.12 -1.11
C PRO A 31 -0.50 0.29 -2.46
N ILE A 32 -1.76 0.72 -2.43
CA ILE A 32 -2.48 1.24 -3.60
C ILE A 32 -3.01 2.64 -3.31
N GLU A 33 -3.12 3.46 -4.35
CA GLU A 33 -3.80 4.75 -4.30
C GLU A 33 -5.27 4.52 -4.67
N LEU A 34 -6.18 4.66 -3.71
CA LEU A 34 -7.61 4.59 -3.94
C LEU A 34 -8.15 5.99 -4.24
N VAL A 35 -8.83 6.11 -5.37
CA VAL A 35 -9.52 7.34 -5.78
C VAL A 35 -11.01 7.10 -5.73
N THR A 36 -11.71 7.83 -4.86
CA THR A 36 -13.17 7.76 -4.71
C THR A 36 -13.80 9.10 -5.09
N SER A 37 -14.95 9.06 -5.75
CA SER A 37 -15.75 10.26 -6.04
C SER A 37 -16.78 10.46 -4.93
N GLU A 38 -16.53 11.44 -4.05
CA GLU A 38 -17.44 11.80 -2.97
C GLU A 38 -18.19 13.08 -3.35
N TYR A 39 -19.52 13.04 -3.26
CA TYR A 39 -20.34 14.22 -3.45
C TYR A 39 -20.34 15.06 -2.17
N SER A 40 -19.90 16.32 -2.27
CA SER A 40 -19.87 17.23 -1.14
C SER A 40 -21.13 18.07 -1.11
N GLU A 41 -22.09 17.71 -0.26
CA GLU A 41 -23.34 18.47 -0.07
C GLU A 41 -23.08 19.94 0.31
N ARG A 42 -21.97 20.21 1.01
CA ARG A 42 -21.58 21.57 1.43
C ARG A 42 -21.21 22.47 0.25
N THR A 43 -20.61 21.94 -0.81
CA THR A 43 -20.18 22.74 -1.97
C THR A 43 -20.91 22.40 -3.25
N ASN A 44 -21.96 21.56 -3.16
CA ASN A 44 -22.77 21.10 -4.28
C ASN A 44 -21.91 20.62 -5.47
N SER A 45 -20.82 19.90 -5.17
CA SER A 45 -19.83 19.50 -6.17
C SER A 45 -19.22 18.14 -5.87
N TRP A 46 -18.85 17.44 -6.94
CA TRP A 46 -18.13 16.17 -6.88
C TRP A 46 -16.65 16.43 -6.61
N ARG A 47 -16.12 15.77 -5.58
CA ARG A 47 -14.69 15.83 -5.23
C ARG A 47 -14.08 14.45 -5.36
N PHE A 48 -12.85 14.40 -5.83
CA PHE A 48 -12.06 13.18 -5.85
C PHE A 48 -11.24 13.11 -4.57
N ASN A 49 -11.55 12.12 -3.73
CA ASN A 49 -10.78 11.81 -2.53
C ASN A 49 -9.73 10.74 -2.88
N LYS A 50 -8.46 11.09 -2.69
CA LYS A 50 -7.31 10.22 -2.94
C LYS A 50 -6.74 9.78 -1.59
N ARG A 51 -6.77 8.47 -1.32
CA ARG A 51 -6.21 7.90 -0.09
C ARG A 51 -5.29 6.73 -0.43
N PHE A 52 -4.14 6.67 0.23
CA PHE A 52 -3.27 5.50 0.16
C PHE A 52 -3.77 4.45 1.14
N VAL A 53 -4.08 3.25 0.63
CA VAL A 53 -4.53 2.11 1.44
C VAL A 53 -3.68 0.89 1.12
N THR A 54 -3.48 0.03 2.11
CA THR A 54 -2.78 -1.24 1.93
C THR A 54 -3.79 -2.34 1.63
N MET A 55 -3.66 -2.97 0.48
CA MET A 55 -4.61 -3.98 -0.01
C MET A 55 -3.99 -5.38 -0.08
N CYS A 56 -4.79 -6.38 0.24
CA CYS A 56 -4.60 -7.81 -0.03
C CYS A 56 -5.94 -8.39 -0.52
N LYS A 57 -5.96 -9.65 -0.97
CA LYS A 57 -7.22 -10.29 -1.44
C LYS A 57 -8.34 -10.32 -0.40
N CYS A 58 -8.01 -10.26 0.89
CA CYS A 58 -8.99 -10.28 1.96
C CYS A 58 -9.75 -8.95 2.09
N ASN A 59 -9.06 -7.81 1.94
CA ASN A 59 -9.64 -6.49 2.16
C ASN A 59 -10.05 -5.77 0.85
N GLU A 60 -9.71 -6.34 -0.32
CA GLU A 60 -10.10 -5.82 -1.63
C GLU A 60 -11.60 -5.52 -1.73
N LYS A 61 -12.44 -6.44 -1.23
CA LYS A 61 -13.90 -6.29 -1.26
C LYS A 61 -14.40 -5.11 -0.43
N GLU A 62 -13.76 -4.81 0.70
CA GLU A 62 -14.15 -3.70 1.58
C GLU A 62 -13.67 -2.35 1.03
N ILE A 63 -12.55 -2.35 0.29
CA ILE A 63 -11.92 -1.13 -0.22
C ILE A 63 -12.59 -0.63 -1.50
N ILE A 64 -13.05 -1.53 -2.37
CA ILE A 64 -13.64 -1.21 -3.68
C ILE A 64 -15.16 -0.97 -3.60
N GLN A 65 -15.78 -1.25 -2.45
CA GLN A 65 -17.24 -1.20 -2.29
C GLN A 65 -17.85 0.20 -2.38
#